data_AF-A0AAX6HHW0-F1
#
_entry.id   AF-A0AAX6HHW0-F1
#
_cell.length_a   1.000
_cell.length_b   1.000
_cell.length_c   1.000
_cell.angle_alpha   90.00
_cell.angle_beta   90.00
_cell.angle_gamma   90.00
#
_symmetry.space_group_name_H-M   'P 1'
#
loop_
_entity.id
_entity.type
_entity.pdbx_description
1 polymer ?
#
loop_
_entity_poly.entity_id
_entity_poly.type
_entity_poly.pdbx_seq_one_letter_code
_entity_poly.pdbx_strand_id
1 'polypeptide(L)'
;MFWLQSIQILTATIRKVESICADFIWRGEIHAIAWDQLCRPREEGGVGLRPLRAVRKAAGVKMAWRFIKGWSLWAEWMTNRYLRRTNFWANRIDNNFLVTFKAILRCRPVLQTAICRNMKDGKTTDLWLDPWLGSRSLLEILGGQLDREAGRGLTCSRIIRDGIWRPEGYPYTAQLAEEIRQITINDSQHEDSWSWAGPGSGGGSGLFCFRSCYDMVRTHHDRAEEVDFIWGKGIARKMQLCAYRLLRGRLMTRDRLLRFGMQISDAKCVLCNGVDESMGHLFLNARRPGTFGLSSACS
;
A
#
# COMPACT_ATOMS: atom_id res chain seq x y z
N MET A 1 -3.35 16.11 5.05
CA MET A 1 -2.49 15.08 4.42
C MET A 1 -1.00 15.46 4.38
N PHE A 2 -0.63 16.75 4.44
CA PHE A 2 0.76 17.24 4.45
C PHE A 2 1.64 16.64 5.55
N TRP A 3 1.17 16.65 6.81
CA TRP A 3 1.96 16.17 7.95
C TRP A 3 2.36 14.69 7.89
N LEU A 4 1.52 13.83 7.33
CA LEU A 4 1.84 12.42 7.10
C LEU A 4 2.93 12.23 6.03
N GLN A 5 3.07 13.19 5.12
CA GLN A 5 4.09 13.18 4.07
C GLN A 5 5.40 13.81 4.54
N SER A 6 5.34 14.82 5.40
CA SER A 6 6.51 15.58 5.82
C SER A 6 7.15 15.06 7.12
N ILE A 7 6.38 14.38 7.99
CA ILE A 7 6.84 13.88 9.29
C ILE A 7 6.50 12.39 9.42
N GLN A 8 7.50 11.59 9.82
CA GLN A 8 7.28 10.18 10.15
C GLN A 8 6.49 10.06 11.45
N ILE A 9 5.16 9.96 11.34
CA ILE A 9 4.27 9.83 12.50
C ILE A 9 4.48 8.47 13.17
N LEU A 10 4.60 8.48 14.50
CA LEU A 10 4.76 7.28 15.32
C LEU A 10 3.57 6.32 15.16
N THR A 11 3.85 5.02 15.23
CA THR A 11 2.82 3.98 15.06
C THR A 11 1.75 4.08 16.14
N ALA A 12 2.12 4.43 17.37
CA ALA A 12 1.19 4.61 18.47
C ALA A 12 0.17 5.73 18.19
N THR A 13 0.64 6.87 17.67
CA THR A 13 -0.25 7.99 17.30
C THR A 13 -1.22 7.59 16.20
N ILE A 14 -0.75 6.86 15.17
CA ILE A 14 -1.63 6.36 14.11
C ILE A 14 -2.71 5.44 14.66
N ARG A 15 -2.33 4.48 15.51
CA ARG A 15 -3.30 3.56 16.14
C ARG A 15 -4.33 4.31 16.97
N LYS A 16 -3.91 5.34 17.71
CA LYS A 16 -4.83 6.17 18.50
C LYS A 16 -5.81 6.93 17.61
N VAL A 17 -5.34 7.52 16.50
CA VAL A 17 -6.22 8.21 15.54
C VAL A 17 -7.17 7.22 14.87
N GLU A 18 -6.69 6.06 14.44
CA GLU A 18 -7.55 5.02 13.85
C GLU A 18 -8.62 4.54 14.86
N SER A 19 -8.27 4.42 16.15
CA SER A 19 -9.23 4.12 17.22
C SER A 19 -10.33 5.19 17.33
N ILE A 20 -9.95 6.47 17.39
CA ILE A 20 -10.91 7.59 17.46
C ILE A 20 -11.81 7.59 16.22
N CYS A 21 -11.26 7.32 15.03
CA CYS A 21 -12.06 7.22 13.81
C CYS A 21 -13.04 6.03 13.87
N ALA A 22 -12.63 4.89 14.42
CA ALA A 22 -13.50 3.74 14.62
C ALA A 22 -14.63 4.09 15.62
N ASP A 23 -14.29 4.67 16.76
CA ASP A 23 -15.26 5.12 17.78
C ASP A 23 -16.26 6.12 17.20
N PHE A 24 -15.80 7.06 16.37
CA PHE A 24 -16.68 8.01 15.68
C PHE A 24 -17.69 7.32 14.76
N ILE A 25 -17.26 6.31 13.97
CA ILE A 25 -18.17 5.56 13.09
C ILE A 25 -19.23 4.82 13.89
N TRP A 26 -18.85 4.29 15.05
CA TRP A 26 -19.73 3.54 15.93
C TRP A 26 -20.40 4.41 16.99
N ARG A 27 -20.23 5.74 16.96
CA ARG A 27 -20.78 6.69 17.95
C ARG A 27 -20.43 6.34 19.41
N GLY A 28 -19.27 5.72 19.63
CA GLY A 28 -18.85 5.24 20.95
C GLY A 28 -19.58 3.98 21.44
N GLU A 29 -20.41 3.36 20.59
CA GLU A 29 -21.07 2.09 20.87
C GLU A 29 -20.19 0.89 20.48
N ILE A 30 -20.74 -0.32 20.59
CA ILE A 30 -20.07 -1.57 20.23
C ILE A 30 -19.65 -1.54 18.75
N HIS A 31 -18.37 -1.80 18.50
CA HIS A 31 -17.82 -1.90 17.14
C HIS A 31 -18.32 -3.18 16.46
N ALA A 32 -19.40 -3.08 15.69
CA ALA A 32 -20.00 -4.25 15.06
C ALA A 32 -19.10 -4.90 14.00
N ILE A 33 -18.27 -4.09 13.32
CA ILE A 33 -17.35 -4.49 12.25
C ILE A 33 -15.96 -3.91 12.56
N ALA A 34 -14.92 -4.73 12.40
CA ALA A 34 -13.54 -4.31 12.66
C ALA A 34 -13.10 -3.17 11.73
N TRP A 35 -12.31 -2.23 12.25
CA TRP A 35 -11.77 -1.10 11.48
C TRP A 35 -11.09 -1.53 10.18
N ASP A 36 -10.33 -2.62 10.23
CA ASP A 36 -9.62 -3.18 9.08
C ASP A 36 -10.56 -3.65 7.96
N GLN A 37 -11.72 -4.19 8.31
CA GLN A 37 -12.74 -4.61 7.34
C GLN A 37 -13.42 -3.40 6.70
N LEU A 38 -13.70 -2.35 7.49
CA LEU A 38 -14.24 -1.09 6.96
C LEU A 38 -13.27 -0.42 5.97
N CYS A 39 -11.98 -0.55 6.24
CA CYS A 39 -10.89 0.02 5.44
C CYS A 39 -10.57 -0.74 4.14
N ARG A 40 -11.22 -1.88 3.87
CA ARG A 40 -11.03 -2.54 2.57
C ARG A 40 -11.69 -1.70 1.48
N PRO A 41 -11.14 -1.70 0.24
CA PRO A 41 -11.86 -1.21 -0.94
C PRO A 41 -13.27 -1.80 -1.03
N ARG A 42 -14.16 -1.12 -1.76
CA ARG A 42 -15.54 -1.62 -1.89
C ARG A 42 -15.59 -2.92 -2.65
N GLU A 43 -14.73 -3.01 -3.67
CA GLU A 43 -14.49 -4.18 -4.50
C GLU A 43 -14.02 -5.38 -3.67
N GLU A 44 -13.38 -5.12 -2.53
CA GLU A 44 -12.85 -6.13 -1.60
C GLU A 44 -13.77 -6.33 -0.36
N GLY A 45 -15.03 -5.89 -0.47
CA GLY A 45 -16.04 -6.10 0.56
C GLY A 45 -15.85 -5.23 1.82
N GLY A 46 -15.25 -4.05 1.69
CA GLY A 46 -15.21 -3.01 2.72
C GLY A 46 -16.01 -1.77 2.34
N VAL A 47 -15.90 -0.72 3.16
CA VAL A 47 -16.58 0.58 2.93
C VAL A 47 -15.77 1.49 2.00
N GLY A 48 -14.47 1.22 1.86
CA GLY A 48 -13.52 2.03 1.10
C GLY A 48 -12.85 3.13 1.92
N LEU A 49 -12.82 3.00 3.25
CA LEU A 49 -11.99 3.87 4.10
C LEU A 49 -10.52 3.56 3.89
N ARG A 50 -9.63 4.52 4.13
CA ARG A 50 -8.18 4.29 3.99
C ARG A 50 -7.56 4.13 5.38
N PRO A 51 -6.91 2.99 5.68
CA PRO A 51 -6.23 2.83 6.94
C PRO A 51 -4.97 3.72 6.93
N LEU A 52 -4.85 4.57 7.94
CA LEU A 52 -3.77 5.54 8.08
C LEU A 52 -2.40 4.88 8.15
N ARG A 53 -2.32 3.65 8.68
CA ARG A 53 -1.09 2.85 8.64
C ARG A 53 -0.58 2.60 7.22
N ALA A 54 -1.47 2.35 6.25
CA ALA A 54 -1.09 2.15 4.85
C ALA A 54 -0.75 3.49 4.18
N VAL A 55 -1.50 4.54 4.50
CA VAL A 55 -1.19 5.91 4.05
C VAL A 55 0.19 6.35 4.51
N ARG A 56 0.57 6.08 5.77
CA ARG A 56 1.92 6.36 6.29
C ARG A 56 2.99 5.59 5.52
N LYS A 57 2.79 4.29 5.27
CA LYS A 57 3.75 3.49 4.49
C LYS A 57 3.97 4.10 3.10
N ALA A 58 2.89 4.42 2.39
CA ALA A 58 2.94 5.04 1.07
C ALA A 58 3.64 6.42 1.10
N ALA A 59 3.39 7.21 2.14
CA ALA A 59 4.06 8.48 2.35
C ALA A 59 5.57 8.32 2.61
N GLY A 60 5.97 7.28 3.35
CA GLY A 60 7.38 6.91 3.54
C GLY A 60 8.07 6.56 2.21
N VAL A 61 7.41 5.77 1.37
CA VAL A 61 7.91 5.42 0.02
C VAL A 61 8.01 6.66 -0.86
N LYS A 62 7.01 7.57 -0.83
CA LYS A 62 7.08 8.87 -1.52
C LYS A 62 8.29 9.69 -1.08
N MET A 63 8.60 9.71 0.21
CA MET A 63 9.77 10.43 0.74
C MET A 63 11.07 9.77 0.27
N ALA A 64 11.15 8.45 0.30
CA ALA A 64 12.29 7.70 -0.19
C ALA A 64 12.49 7.88 -1.72
N TRP A 65 11.41 7.96 -2.50
CA TRP A 65 11.46 8.33 -3.92
C TRP A 65 12.06 9.73 -4.13
N ARG A 66 11.60 10.73 -3.36
CA ARG A 66 12.16 12.09 -3.42
C ARG A 66 13.64 12.12 -3.06
N PHE A 67 14.05 11.30 -2.10
CA PHE A 67 15.45 11.15 -1.71
C PHE A 67 16.29 10.61 -2.87
N ILE A 68 15.88 9.49 -3.49
CA ILE A 68 16.61 8.84 -4.59
C ILE A 68 16.71 9.71 -5.84
N LYS A 69 15.68 10.52 -6.13
CA LYS A 69 15.72 11.48 -7.24
C LYS A 69 16.83 12.54 -7.09
N GLY A 70 17.27 12.85 -5.86
CA GLY A 70 18.43 13.71 -5.61
C GLY A 70 18.24 15.21 -5.84
N TRP A 71 17.11 15.69 -6.38
CA TRP A 71 16.94 17.10 -6.81
C TRP A 71 16.80 18.15 -5.69
N SER A 72 17.08 17.80 -4.43
CA SER A 72 16.87 18.72 -3.30
C SER A 72 18.08 18.76 -2.40
N LEU A 73 18.37 19.94 -1.85
CA LEU A 73 19.43 20.14 -0.85
C LEU A 73 19.31 19.17 0.33
N TRP A 74 18.07 18.85 0.74
CA TRP A 74 17.83 17.85 1.77
C TRP A 74 18.32 16.44 1.37
N ALA A 75 18.06 16.02 0.13
CA ALA A 75 18.49 14.71 -0.36
C ALA A 75 20.02 14.65 -0.51
N GLU A 76 20.64 15.73 -0.97
CA GLU A 76 22.09 15.86 -1.06
C GLU A 76 22.75 15.82 0.32
N TRP A 77 22.24 16.60 1.28
CA TRP A 77 22.73 16.58 2.68
C TRP A 77 22.58 15.19 3.31
N MET A 78 21.42 14.53 3.14
CA MET A 78 21.18 13.18 3.64
C MET A 78 22.18 12.18 3.02
N THR A 79 22.46 12.31 1.72
CA THR A 79 23.44 11.48 1.00
C THR A 79 24.85 11.70 1.56
N ASN A 80 25.28 12.95 1.69
CA ASN A 80 26.60 13.30 2.24
C ASN A 80 26.77 12.94 3.72
N ARG A 81 25.68 12.91 4.50
CA ARG A 81 25.70 12.53 5.91
C ARG A 81 25.76 11.02 6.10
N TYR A 82 24.98 10.27 5.33
CA TYR A 82 24.71 8.84 5.61
C TYR A 82 25.27 7.87 4.57
N LEU A 83 25.47 8.28 3.32
CA LEU A 83 25.89 7.43 2.20
C LEU A 83 27.37 7.63 1.81
N ARG A 84 28.22 8.18 2.70
CA ARG A 84 29.62 8.53 2.38
C ARG A 84 30.49 7.39 1.83
N ARG A 85 30.21 6.15 2.25
CA ARG A 85 31.04 4.97 1.94
C ARG A 85 30.26 3.85 1.22
N THR A 86 29.01 4.09 0.89
CA THR A 86 28.08 3.07 0.37
C THR A 86 26.87 3.75 -0.27
N ASN A 87 26.22 3.11 -1.24
CA ASN A 87 25.06 3.69 -1.89
C ASN A 87 23.76 3.46 -1.11
N PHE A 88 22.65 3.98 -1.63
CA PHE A 88 21.34 3.85 -0.99
C PHE A 88 20.92 2.40 -0.79
N TRP A 89 21.24 1.47 -1.69
CA TRP A 89 20.73 0.09 -1.65
C TRP A 89 21.50 -0.80 -0.68
N ALA A 90 22.82 -0.65 -0.61
CA ALA A 90 23.68 -1.51 0.21
C ALA A 90 23.86 -1.04 1.66
N ASN A 91 23.52 0.22 1.98
CA ASN A 91 23.76 0.78 3.30
C ASN A 91 22.99 0.03 4.42
N ARG A 92 23.67 -0.40 5.48
CA ARG A 92 22.99 -1.08 6.60
C ARG A 92 22.32 -0.07 7.52
N ILE A 93 21.16 -0.41 8.05
CA ILE A 93 20.46 0.45 9.01
C ILE A 93 21.28 0.49 10.31
N ASP A 94 21.84 1.66 10.63
CA ASP A 94 22.61 1.91 11.85
C ASP A 94 21.74 2.59 12.93
N ASN A 95 21.98 2.30 14.20
CA ASN A 95 21.28 2.90 15.33
C ASN A 95 21.50 4.42 15.46
N ASN A 96 22.63 4.94 15.00
CA ASN A 96 22.96 6.37 15.02
C ASN A 96 22.26 7.16 13.90
N PHE A 97 21.59 6.49 12.95
CA PHE A 97 20.84 7.19 11.92
C PHE A 97 19.57 7.83 12.45
N LEU A 98 19.22 8.99 11.89
CA LEU A 98 17.94 9.63 12.16
C LEU A 98 16.79 8.68 11.86
N VAL A 99 15.74 8.75 12.67
CA VAL A 99 14.52 7.93 12.52
C VAL A 99 13.96 8.03 11.10
N THR A 100 13.96 9.23 10.51
CA THR A 100 13.54 9.49 9.14
C THR A 100 14.39 8.75 8.12
N PHE A 101 15.72 8.75 8.27
CA PHE A 101 16.60 8.05 7.35
C PHE A 101 16.43 6.53 7.46
N LYS A 102 16.33 6.00 8.69
CA LYS A 102 15.98 4.58 8.92
C LYS A 102 14.66 4.20 8.23
N ALA A 103 13.65 5.07 8.29
CA ALA A 103 12.37 4.85 7.62
C ALA A 103 12.50 4.84 6.08
N ILE A 104 13.33 5.73 5.52
CA ILE A 104 13.65 5.77 4.09
C ILE A 104 14.35 4.46 3.66
N LEU A 105 15.36 4.01 4.41
CA LEU A 105 16.05 2.75 4.12
C LEU A 105 15.11 1.52 4.19
N ARG A 106 14.15 1.52 5.11
CA ARG A 106 13.13 0.45 5.19
C ARG A 106 12.19 0.38 3.99
N CYS A 107 12.12 1.43 3.17
CA CYS A 107 11.28 1.46 1.98
C CYS A 107 11.93 0.80 0.76
N ARG A 108 13.21 0.37 0.83
CA ARG A 108 13.93 -0.24 -0.30
C ARG A 108 13.20 -1.39 -0.98
N PRO A 109 12.62 -2.38 -0.26
CA PRO A 109 11.99 -3.52 -0.94
C PRO A 109 10.80 -3.10 -1.81
N VAL A 110 10.02 -2.11 -1.36
CA VAL A 110 8.90 -1.56 -2.13
C VAL A 110 9.41 -0.72 -3.30
N LEU A 111 10.51 0.02 -3.11
CA LEU A 111 11.08 0.83 -4.18
C LEU A 111 11.71 -0.01 -5.27
N GLN A 112 12.46 -1.07 -4.94
CA GLN A 112 13.09 -1.96 -5.92
C GLN A 112 12.07 -2.50 -6.92
N THR A 113 10.87 -2.86 -6.47
CA THR A 113 9.80 -3.37 -7.33
C THR A 113 9.00 -2.28 -8.07
N ALA A 114 9.20 -1.01 -7.71
CA ALA A 114 8.37 0.11 -8.19
C ALA A 114 9.11 1.12 -9.06
N ILE A 115 10.43 0.99 -9.22
CA ILE A 115 11.25 1.97 -9.94
C ILE A 115 12.12 1.28 -10.99
N CYS A 116 12.43 2.03 -12.04
CA CYS A 116 13.38 1.63 -13.07
C CYS A 116 14.44 2.71 -13.25
N ARG A 117 15.66 2.30 -13.57
CA ARG A 117 16.74 3.21 -13.93
C ARG A 117 16.72 3.42 -15.44
N ASN A 118 16.49 4.66 -15.86
CA ASN A 118 16.64 5.06 -17.25
C ASN A 118 18.12 5.34 -17.50
N MET A 119 18.80 4.42 -18.18
CA MET A 119 20.22 4.53 -18.48
C MET A 119 20.50 5.57 -19.56
N LYS A 120 21.50 6.41 -19.32
CA LYS A 120 21.98 7.46 -20.19
C LYS A 120 23.52 7.45 -20.23
N ASP A 121 24.19 8.42 -19.62
CA ASP A 121 25.66 8.48 -19.57
C ASP A 121 26.30 7.48 -18.59
N GLY A 122 25.50 6.82 -17.74
CA GLY A 122 25.92 5.80 -16.81
C GLY A 122 26.79 6.31 -15.66
N LYS A 123 27.00 7.63 -15.52
CA LYS A 123 27.94 8.18 -14.53
C LYS A 123 27.37 8.23 -13.14
N THR A 124 26.05 8.30 -13.01
CA THR A 124 25.37 8.42 -11.70
C THR A 124 24.80 7.08 -11.23
N THR A 125 24.97 6.00 -12.00
CA THR A 125 24.48 4.66 -11.67
C THR A 125 25.61 3.76 -11.22
N ASP A 126 25.54 3.25 -9.99
CA ASP A 126 26.49 2.27 -9.45
C ASP A 126 26.35 0.95 -10.22
N LEU A 127 27.48 0.44 -10.72
CA LEU A 127 27.51 -0.76 -11.56
C LEU A 127 26.98 -2.00 -10.82
N TRP A 128 27.31 -2.13 -9.54
CA TRP A 128 27.10 -3.36 -8.78
C TRP A 128 25.85 -3.33 -7.92
N LEU A 129 25.57 -2.16 -7.32
CA LEU A 129 24.64 -2.03 -6.21
C LEU A 129 23.31 -1.38 -6.61
N ASP A 130 23.24 -0.65 -7.72
CA ASP A 130 21.98 -0.05 -8.18
C ASP A 130 21.13 -1.07 -8.96
N PRO A 131 19.79 -1.06 -8.82
CA PRO A 131 18.89 -1.97 -9.51
C PRO A 131 18.58 -1.51 -10.95
N TRP A 132 19.56 -1.59 -11.85
CA TRP A 132 19.42 -1.17 -13.25
C TRP A 132 19.13 -2.31 -14.23
N LEU A 133 19.18 -3.58 -13.80
CA LEU A 133 18.87 -4.78 -14.61
C LEU A 133 17.47 -5.34 -14.28
N GLY A 134 16.43 -4.66 -14.76
CA GLY A 134 15.04 -5.10 -14.54
C GLY A 134 14.69 -5.19 -13.05
N SER A 135 14.92 -4.10 -12.31
CA SER A 135 14.72 -3.99 -10.85
C SER A 135 15.68 -4.79 -9.97
N ARG A 136 16.71 -5.43 -10.54
CA ARG A 136 17.75 -6.16 -9.82
C ARG A 136 19.10 -5.48 -9.96
N SER A 137 19.94 -5.62 -8.95
CA SER A 137 21.34 -5.22 -9.01
C SER A 137 22.20 -6.36 -9.55
N LEU A 138 23.35 -6.02 -10.14
CA LEU A 138 24.30 -6.99 -10.65
C LEU A 138 24.86 -7.88 -9.52
N LEU A 139 25.05 -7.32 -8.31
CA LEU A 139 25.47 -8.07 -7.13
C LEU A 139 24.45 -9.14 -6.71
N GLU A 140 23.14 -8.85 -6.82
CA GLU A 140 22.08 -9.81 -6.55
C GLU A 140 22.08 -10.96 -7.56
N ILE A 141 22.29 -10.65 -8.85
CA ILE A 141 22.33 -11.65 -9.93
C ILE A 141 23.53 -12.60 -9.77
N LEU A 142 24.70 -12.06 -9.38
CA LEU A 142 25.93 -12.83 -9.21
C LEU A 142 26.07 -13.48 -7.82
N GLY A 143 25.00 -13.50 -7.02
CA GLY A 143 24.98 -14.20 -5.73
C GLY A 143 25.97 -13.68 -4.69
N GLY A 144 26.38 -12.40 -4.77
CA GLY A 144 27.29 -11.80 -3.80
C GLY A 144 28.75 -12.27 -3.89
N GLN A 145 29.16 -12.92 -4.98
CA GLN A 145 30.51 -13.46 -5.19
C GLN A 145 31.60 -12.40 -5.41
N LEU A 146 31.24 -11.13 -5.49
CA LEU A 146 32.19 -10.03 -5.66
C LEU A 146 32.74 -9.58 -4.31
N ASP A 147 34.06 -9.37 -4.27
CA ASP A 147 34.67 -8.61 -3.19
C ASP A 147 34.04 -7.21 -3.16
N ARG A 148 33.32 -6.93 -2.07
CA ARG A 148 32.61 -5.66 -1.83
C ARG A 148 33.56 -4.47 -1.79
N GLU A 149 34.87 -4.68 -1.69
CA GLU A 149 35.88 -3.63 -1.71
C GLU A 149 36.35 -3.32 -3.14
N ALA A 150 36.56 -4.34 -3.97
CA ALA A 150 37.02 -4.19 -5.36
C ALA A 150 36.02 -3.49 -6.29
N GLY A 151 34.72 -3.55 -5.97
CA GLY A 151 33.65 -2.96 -6.77
C GLY A 151 33.27 -1.51 -6.44
N ARG A 152 33.80 -0.91 -5.37
CA ARG A 152 33.26 0.37 -4.86
C ARG A 152 33.53 1.55 -5.80
N GLY A 153 32.49 2.33 -6.05
CA GLY A 153 32.57 3.55 -6.85
C GLY A 153 32.72 3.31 -8.35
N LEU A 154 32.56 2.06 -8.81
CA LEU A 154 32.44 1.76 -10.23
C LEU A 154 31.02 2.09 -10.69
N THR A 155 30.95 2.88 -11.76
CA THR A 155 29.68 3.29 -12.36
C THR A 155 29.49 2.61 -13.70
N CYS A 156 28.24 2.55 -14.19
CA CYS A 156 27.91 1.94 -15.48
C CYS A 156 28.68 2.58 -16.64
N SER A 157 29.10 3.85 -16.52
CA SER A 157 29.94 4.53 -17.51
C SER A 157 31.25 3.79 -17.86
N ARG A 158 31.77 2.93 -16.97
CA ARG A 158 32.96 2.09 -17.25
C ARG A 158 32.74 1.06 -18.35
N ILE A 159 31.52 0.56 -18.46
CA ILE A 159 31.11 -0.47 -19.44
C ILE A 159 30.25 0.12 -20.55
N ILE A 160 30.21 1.45 -20.68
CA ILE A 160 29.55 2.16 -21.77
C ILE A 160 30.64 2.92 -22.54
N ARG A 161 30.79 2.62 -23.83
CA ARG A 161 31.71 3.33 -24.74
C ARG A 161 30.94 3.79 -25.96
N ASP A 162 30.98 5.08 -26.25
CA ASP A 162 30.28 5.70 -27.39
C ASP A 162 28.78 5.36 -27.43
N GLY A 163 28.13 5.28 -26.25
CA GLY A 163 26.71 4.92 -26.13
C GLY A 163 26.40 3.44 -26.34
N ILE A 164 27.42 2.58 -26.40
CA ILE A 164 27.27 1.14 -26.59
C ILE A 164 27.75 0.41 -25.33
N TRP A 165 26.97 -0.58 -24.88
CA TRP A 165 27.38 -1.49 -23.83
C TRP A 165 28.57 -2.35 -24.27
N ARG A 166 29.65 -2.28 -23.50
CA ARG A 166 30.86 -3.08 -23.62
C ARG A 166 31.10 -3.83 -22.30
N PRO A 167 30.31 -4.89 -22.02
CA PRO A 167 30.43 -5.65 -20.79
C PRO A 167 31.70 -6.54 -20.77
N GLU A 168 32.46 -6.58 -21.87
CA GLU A 168 33.69 -7.39 -21.98
C GLU A 168 34.74 -6.94 -20.94
N GLY A 169 35.33 -7.90 -20.20
CA GLY A 169 36.36 -7.64 -19.18
C GLY A 169 35.89 -7.73 -17.73
N TYR A 170 34.61 -8.02 -17.50
CA TYR A 170 34.04 -8.30 -16.18
C TYR A 170 33.51 -9.75 -16.13
N PRO A 171 33.33 -10.35 -14.93
CA PRO A 171 32.95 -11.76 -14.77
C PRO A 171 31.46 -11.99 -15.08
N TYR A 172 31.05 -11.74 -16.32
CA TYR A 172 29.67 -11.93 -16.78
C TYR A 172 29.50 -13.25 -17.51
N THR A 173 28.35 -13.89 -17.30
CA THR A 173 27.93 -14.98 -18.19
C THR A 173 27.53 -14.42 -19.55
N ALA A 174 27.66 -15.22 -20.62
CA ALA A 174 27.27 -14.79 -21.97
C ALA A 174 25.80 -14.32 -22.03
N GLN A 175 24.92 -14.99 -21.28
CA GLN A 175 23.50 -14.64 -21.18
C GLN A 175 23.29 -13.28 -20.51
N LEU A 176 24.00 -12.99 -19.41
CA LEU A 176 23.92 -11.71 -18.72
C LEU A 176 24.47 -10.57 -19.57
N ALA A 177 25.57 -10.81 -20.29
CA ALA A 177 26.13 -9.82 -21.21
C ALA A 177 25.12 -9.45 -22.31
N GLU A 178 24.34 -10.42 -22.80
CA GLU A 178 23.28 -10.17 -23.78
C GLU A 178 22.11 -9.40 -23.17
N GLU A 179 21.64 -9.75 -21.97
CA GLU A 179 20.62 -8.98 -21.25
C GLU A 179 21.02 -7.50 -21.09
N ILE A 180 22.29 -7.24 -20.76
CA ILE A 180 22.81 -5.86 -20.64
C ILE A 180 22.72 -5.12 -21.99
N ARG A 181 23.09 -5.78 -23.10
CA ARG A 181 23.05 -5.16 -24.44
C ARG A 181 21.64 -4.79 -24.90
N GLN A 182 20.62 -5.49 -24.42
CA GLN A 182 19.22 -5.18 -24.73
C GLN A 182 18.71 -3.90 -24.05
N ILE A 183 19.43 -3.35 -23.06
CA ILE A 183 19.07 -2.08 -22.42
C ILE A 183 19.43 -0.93 -23.34
N THR A 184 18.42 -0.16 -23.76
CA THR A 184 18.63 0.98 -24.66
C THR A 184 19.26 2.17 -23.94
N ILE A 185 20.36 2.68 -24.48
CA ILE A 185 20.99 3.95 -24.06
C ILE A 185 20.52 5.03 -25.05
N ASN A 186 19.47 5.76 -24.67
CA ASN A 186 18.79 6.67 -25.60
C ASN A 186 19.47 8.05 -25.75
N ASP A 187 20.43 8.37 -24.88
CA ASP A 187 20.99 9.72 -24.76
C ASP A 187 22.25 9.70 -23.89
N SER A 188 23.43 9.81 -24.49
CA SER A 188 24.71 9.81 -23.77
C SER A 188 25.14 11.20 -23.28
N GLN A 189 24.35 12.24 -23.57
CA GLN A 189 24.70 13.63 -23.23
C GLN A 189 24.07 14.10 -21.91
N HIS A 190 23.09 13.36 -21.39
CA HIS A 190 22.39 13.71 -20.15
C HIS A 190 22.61 12.67 -19.05
N GLU A 191 22.34 13.09 -17.81
CA GLU A 191 22.46 12.23 -16.63
C GLU A 191 21.35 11.17 -16.56
N ASP A 192 21.72 9.99 -16.04
CA ASP A 192 20.76 8.92 -15.74
C ASP A 192 19.63 9.39 -14.82
N SER A 193 18.44 8.82 -15.00
CA SER A 193 17.26 9.22 -14.21
C SER A 193 16.48 8.02 -13.70
N TRP A 194 15.78 8.21 -12.59
CA TRP A 194 14.83 7.20 -12.09
C TRP A 194 13.44 7.45 -12.67
N SER A 195 12.75 6.39 -13.07
CA SER A 195 11.33 6.40 -13.45
C SER A 195 10.51 5.55 -12.49
N TRP A 196 9.26 5.94 -12.25
CA TRP A 196 8.31 5.16 -11.46
C TRP A 196 7.57 4.19 -12.37
N ALA A 197 7.65 2.90 -12.07
CA ALA A 197 7.06 1.79 -12.80
C ALA A 197 6.02 1.01 -11.96
N GLY A 198 5.52 1.61 -10.88
CA GLY A 198 4.51 0.95 -10.04
C GLY A 198 3.19 0.66 -10.79
N PRO A 199 2.40 -0.33 -10.35
CA PRO A 199 1.15 -0.73 -10.99
C PRO A 199 0.16 0.43 -11.09
N GLY A 200 -0.51 0.56 -12.25
CA GLY A 200 -1.48 1.64 -12.47
C GLY A 200 -0.89 3.05 -12.50
N SER A 201 0.44 3.18 -12.68
CA SER A 201 1.03 4.44 -13.14
C SER A 201 0.50 4.71 -14.55
N GLY A 202 -0.31 5.75 -14.71
CA GLY A 202 -0.96 6.06 -15.98
C GLY A 202 0.06 6.15 -17.11
N GLY A 203 -0.05 5.21 -18.06
CA GLY A 203 0.53 5.25 -19.40
C GLY A 203 2.00 5.64 -19.50
N GLY A 204 2.91 4.95 -18.80
CA GLY A 204 4.36 5.08 -19.08
C GLY A 204 4.99 6.45 -18.76
N SER A 205 4.27 7.34 -18.06
CA SER A 205 4.78 8.70 -17.74
C SER A 205 6.03 8.71 -16.86
N GLY A 206 6.37 7.61 -16.19
CA GLY A 206 7.53 7.50 -15.30
C GLY A 206 7.46 8.40 -14.06
N LEU A 207 6.32 9.06 -13.82
CA LEU A 207 6.09 9.97 -12.70
C LEU A 207 5.53 9.21 -11.50
N PHE A 208 5.93 9.65 -10.30
CA PHE A 208 5.43 9.05 -9.06
C PHE A 208 3.92 9.25 -8.89
N CYS A 209 3.20 8.15 -8.70
CA CYS A 209 1.76 8.17 -8.43
C CYS A 209 1.49 7.67 -7.01
N PHE A 210 0.93 8.54 -6.15
CA PHE A 210 0.60 8.14 -4.78
C PHE A 210 -0.46 7.05 -4.71
N ARG A 211 -1.42 7.04 -5.65
CA ARG A 211 -2.45 5.99 -5.73
C ARG A 211 -1.81 4.62 -6.03
N SER A 212 -0.91 4.57 -7.01
CA SER A 212 -0.13 3.37 -7.36
C SER A 212 0.69 2.89 -6.15
N CYS A 213 1.46 3.79 -5.53
CA CYS A 213 2.26 3.47 -4.34
C CYS A 213 1.39 2.97 -3.17
N TYR A 214 0.24 3.61 -2.92
CA TYR A 214 -0.68 3.18 -1.87
C TYR A 214 -1.23 1.78 -2.12
N ASP A 215 -1.57 1.47 -3.38
CA ASP A 215 -2.03 0.14 -3.78
C ASP A 215 -0.94 -0.93 -3.60
N MET A 216 0.33 -0.60 -3.80
CA MET A 216 1.44 -1.55 -3.56
C MET A 216 1.65 -1.89 -2.07
N VAL A 217 1.38 -0.95 -1.14
CA VAL A 217 1.72 -1.12 0.29
C VAL A 217 0.55 -1.52 1.18
N ARG A 218 -0.67 -1.45 0.67
CA ARG A 218 -1.86 -1.89 1.40
C ARG A 218 -1.94 -3.41 1.43
N THR A 219 -2.76 -3.91 2.35
CA THR A 219 -3.18 -5.31 2.31
C THR A 219 -4.24 -5.47 1.22
N HIS A 220 -4.08 -6.50 0.39
CA HIS A 220 -5.03 -6.88 -0.64
C HIS A 220 -5.92 -8.01 -0.13
N HIS A 221 -7.16 -8.01 -0.58
CA HIS A 221 -8.13 -9.07 -0.36
C HIS A 221 -8.81 -9.42 -1.68
N ASP A 222 -9.40 -10.61 -1.74
CA ASP A 222 -10.15 -11.03 -2.93
C ASP A 222 -11.39 -10.15 -3.15
N ARG A 223 -11.82 -10.09 -4.41
CA ARG A 223 -13.06 -9.40 -4.77
C ARG A 223 -14.21 -10.06 -4.04
N ALA A 224 -15.03 -9.28 -3.34
CA ALA A 224 -16.21 -9.81 -2.70
C ALA A 224 -17.34 -10.03 -3.73
N GLU A 225 -18.13 -11.08 -3.55
CA GLU A 225 -19.21 -11.44 -4.47
C GLU A 225 -20.40 -10.46 -4.33
N GLU A 226 -20.64 -9.96 -3.12
CA GLU A 226 -21.81 -9.14 -2.80
C GLU A 226 -21.59 -7.63 -3.06
N VAL A 227 -20.48 -7.27 -3.72
CA VAL A 227 -20.06 -5.87 -3.91
C VAL A 227 -21.09 -5.07 -4.66
N ASP A 228 -21.57 -5.60 -5.79
CA ASP A 228 -22.49 -4.88 -6.67
C ASP A 228 -23.87 -4.73 -6.02
N PHE A 229 -24.25 -5.67 -5.14
CA PHE A 229 -25.46 -5.60 -4.34
C PHE A 229 -25.38 -4.52 -3.25
N ILE A 230 -24.28 -4.45 -2.49
CA ILE A 230 -24.13 -3.50 -1.37
C ILE A 230 -23.85 -2.09 -1.89
N TRP A 231 -22.94 -1.97 -2.87
CA TRP A 231 -22.37 -0.70 -3.29
C TRP A 231 -22.91 -0.19 -4.63
N GLY A 232 -24.00 -0.80 -5.13
CA GLY A 232 -24.70 -0.41 -6.34
C GLY A 232 -25.09 1.07 -6.38
N LYS A 233 -25.12 1.63 -7.60
CA LYS A 233 -25.55 3.02 -7.84
C LYS A 233 -27.02 3.20 -7.48
N GLY A 234 -27.39 4.35 -6.92
CA GLY A 234 -28.79 4.68 -6.56
C GLY A 234 -29.22 4.25 -5.15
N ILE A 235 -28.44 3.43 -4.44
CA ILE A 235 -28.74 3.06 -3.06
C ILE A 235 -28.21 4.14 -2.10
N ALA A 236 -29.09 4.67 -1.25
CA ALA A 236 -28.68 5.63 -0.22
C ALA A 236 -27.64 5.04 0.73
N ARG A 237 -26.62 5.82 1.11
CA ARG A 237 -25.49 5.37 1.95
C ARG A 237 -25.90 4.66 3.25
N LYS A 238 -26.96 5.15 3.90
CA LYS A 238 -27.52 4.54 5.11
C LYS A 238 -27.98 3.09 4.86
N MET A 239 -28.58 2.83 3.70
CA MET A 239 -29.07 1.51 3.31
C MET A 239 -27.89 0.60 2.92
N GLN A 240 -26.88 1.14 2.22
CA GLN A 240 -25.65 0.38 1.91
C GLN A 240 -24.95 -0.09 3.18
N LEU A 241 -24.79 0.78 4.19
CA LEU A 241 -24.20 0.41 5.48
C LEU A 241 -25.07 -0.58 6.26
N CYS A 242 -26.39 -0.46 6.18
CA CYS A 242 -27.32 -1.43 6.77
C CYS A 242 -27.17 -2.81 6.11
N ALA A 243 -27.20 -2.87 4.77
CA ALA A 243 -26.98 -4.09 3.99
C ALA A 243 -25.60 -4.71 4.27
N TYR A 244 -24.57 -3.87 4.36
CA TYR A 244 -23.22 -4.30 4.72
C TYR A 244 -23.16 -4.99 6.09
N ARG A 245 -23.84 -4.42 7.10
CA ARG A 245 -23.96 -5.04 8.43
C ARG A 245 -24.78 -6.32 8.36
N LEU A 246 -25.90 -6.31 7.64
CA LEU A 246 -26.80 -7.45 7.49
C LEU A 246 -26.08 -8.68 6.90
N LEU A 247 -25.40 -8.51 5.76
CA LEU A 247 -24.71 -9.60 5.06
C LEU A 247 -23.51 -10.16 5.83
N ARG A 248 -22.90 -9.35 6.72
CA ARG A 248 -21.85 -9.82 7.63
C ARG A 248 -22.40 -10.43 8.93
N GLY A 249 -23.72 -10.48 9.07
CA GLY A 249 -24.40 -10.90 10.30
C GLY A 249 -24.13 -10.00 11.49
N ARG A 250 -23.77 -8.73 11.26
CA ARG A 250 -23.32 -7.73 12.25
C ARG A 250 -24.36 -6.66 12.54
N LEU A 251 -25.61 -6.87 12.16
CA LEU A 251 -26.68 -5.97 12.58
C LEU A 251 -26.93 -6.14 14.08
N MET A 252 -27.13 -5.05 14.81
CA MET A 252 -27.29 -5.04 16.27
C MET A 252 -28.73 -5.37 16.67
N THR A 253 -29.19 -6.56 16.28
CA THR A 253 -30.49 -7.11 16.66
C THR A 253 -30.51 -7.55 18.12
N ARG A 254 -31.68 -7.60 18.75
CA ARG A 254 -31.80 -7.92 20.19
C ARG A 254 -31.19 -9.30 20.53
N ASP A 255 -31.38 -10.32 19.70
CA ASP A 255 -30.72 -11.63 19.88
C ASP A 255 -29.18 -11.53 19.89
N ARG A 256 -28.61 -10.66 19.06
CA ARG A 256 -27.16 -10.44 18.99
C ARG A 256 -26.67 -9.66 20.20
N LEU A 257 -27.41 -8.63 20.62
CA LEU A 257 -27.11 -7.85 21.81
C LEU A 257 -27.13 -8.71 23.09
N LEU A 258 -28.11 -9.60 23.23
CA LEU A 258 -28.17 -10.57 24.33
C LEU A 258 -26.96 -11.51 24.32
N ARG A 259 -26.53 -11.98 23.15
CA ARG A 259 -25.29 -12.79 23.00
C ARG A 259 -24.02 -12.03 23.40
N PHE A 260 -24.03 -10.70 23.33
CA PHE A 260 -22.95 -9.86 23.85
C PHE A 260 -23.05 -9.57 25.36
N GLY A 261 -24.05 -10.16 26.05
CA GLY A 261 -24.24 -9.96 27.49
C GLY A 261 -24.87 -8.61 27.85
N MET A 262 -25.46 -7.89 26.89
CA MET A 262 -26.20 -6.66 27.17
C MET A 262 -27.52 -7.00 27.86
N GLN A 263 -27.85 -6.26 28.92
CA GLN A 263 -29.15 -6.40 29.58
C GLN A 263 -30.23 -5.69 28.76
N ILE A 264 -31.10 -6.48 28.13
CA ILE A 264 -32.26 -6.00 27.39
C ILE A 264 -33.50 -6.51 28.14
N SER A 265 -34.45 -5.62 28.39
CA SER A 265 -35.68 -5.95 29.12
C SER A 265 -36.61 -6.88 28.36
N ASP A 266 -36.58 -6.85 27.02
CA ASP A 266 -37.42 -7.66 26.16
C ASP A 266 -36.69 -8.03 24.86
N ALA A 267 -36.68 -9.32 24.53
CA ALA A 267 -36.05 -9.87 23.33
C ALA A 267 -36.95 -9.78 22.09
N LYS A 268 -38.25 -9.48 22.24
CA LYS A 268 -39.25 -9.48 21.16
C LYS A 268 -38.90 -8.53 20.03
N CYS A 269 -39.39 -8.79 18.83
CA CYS A 269 -39.19 -7.93 17.68
C CYS A 269 -39.91 -6.60 17.84
N VAL A 270 -39.19 -5.49 17.58
CA VAL A 270 -39.76 -4.13 17.61
C VAL A 270 -40.91 -3.97 16.61
N LEU A 271 -40.90 -4.74 15.52
CA LEU A 271 -41.94 -4.63 14.49
C LEU A 271 -43.21 -5.39 14.87
N CYS A 272 -43.15 -6.65 15.30
CA CYS A 272 -44.36 -7.47 15.52
C CYS A 272 -44.74 -7.67 16.99
N ASN A 273 -43.83 -7.42 17.92
CA ASN A 273 -43.96 -7.63 19.36
C ASN A 273 -44.38 -9.05 19.80
N GLY A 274 -44.21 -10.06 18.93
CA GLY A 274 -44.67 -11.43 19.17
C GLY A 274 -43.56 -12.48 19.24
N VAL A 275 -42.48 -12.32 18.46
CA VAL A 275 -41.37 -13.28 18.36
C VAL A 275 -40.06 -12.57 18.65
N ASP A 276 -39.07 -13.26 19.20
CA ASP A 276 -37.73 -12.71 19.45
C ASP A 276 -37.09 -12.12 18.19
N GLU A 277 -36.44 -10.96 18.35
CA GLU A 277 -35.84 -10.23 17.25
C GLU A 277 -34.57 -10.93 16.76
N SER A 278 -34.64 -11.44 15.54
CA SER A 278 -33.47 -11.89 14.78
C SER A 278 -33.39 -11.18 13.43
N MET A 279 -32.23 -11.20 12.78
CA MET A 279 -32.07 -10.63 11.44
C MET A 279 -33.05 -11.25 10.43
N GLY A 280 -33.20 -12.58 10.44
CA GLY A 280 -34.15 -13.27 9.56
C GLY A 280 -35.59 -12.85 9.84
N HIS A 281 -35.97 -12.76 11.12
CA HIS A 281 -37.29 -12.28 11.46
C HIS A 281 -37.52 -10.84 11.00
N LEU A 282 -36.62 -9.90 11.32
CA LEU A 282 -36.72 -8.48 10.95
C LEU A 282 -36.91 -8.22 9.45
N PHE A 283 -36.19 -8.97 8.60
CA PHE A 283 -36.17 -8.70 7.15
C PHE A 283 -37.04 -9.64 6.31
N LEU A 284 -37.34 -10.85 6.78
CA LEU A 284 -38.07 -11.85 6.00
C LEU A 284 -39.47 -12.14 6.54
N ASN A 285 -39.65 -12.14 7.88
CA ASN A 285 -40.86 -12.71 8.51
C ASN A 285 -41.69 -11.70 9.32
N ALA A 286 -41.12 -10.57 9.72
CA ALA A 286 -41.78 -9.60 10.58
C ALA A 286 -42.86 -8.82 9.81
N ARG A 287 -44.12 -8.95 10.26
CA ARG A 287 -45.24 -8.10 9.80
C ARG A 287 -45.54 -7.05 10.87
N ARG A 288 -45.79 -5.80 10.46
CA ARG A 288 -46.19 -4.73 11.39
C ARG A 288 -47.61 -4.98 11.89
N PRO A 289 -47.88 -4.86 13.21
CA PRO A 289 -49.23 -4.86 13.75
C PRO A 289 -49.90 -3.58 13.23
N GLY A 290 -50.94 -3.74 12.42
CA GLY A 290 -51.71 -2.65 11.84
C GLY A 290 -51.53 -2.38 10.35
N THR A 291 -50.62 -3.07 9.64
CA THR A 291 -50.68 -3.10 8.16
C THR A 291 -51.75 -4.09 7.74
N PHE A 292 -52.98 -3.61 7.56
CA PHE A 292 -54.02 -4.31 6.81
C PHE A 292 -53.50 -4.55 5.39
N GLY A 293 -53.10 -5.80 5.10
CA GLY A 293 -52.53 -6.16 3.80
C GLY A 293 -52.17 -7.64 3.73
N LEU A 294 -53.13 -8.42 3.25
CA LEU A 294 -53.07 -9.84 2.85
C LEU A 294 -52.80 -10.84 3.98
N SER A 295 -53.93 -11.28 4.56
CA SER A 295 -54.07 -12.63 5.13
C SER A 295 -53.54 -13.67 4.13
N SER A 296 -52.44 -14.32 4.48
CA SER A 296 -52.20 -15.71 4.11
C SER A 296 -52.02 -16.43 5.42
N ALA A 297 -53.00 -17.26 5.74
CA ALA A 297 -53.00 -18.14 6.88
C ALA A 297 -51.74 -19.02 6.83
N CYS A 298 -50.97 -19.05 7.92
CA CYS A 298 -50.16 -20.23 8.21
C CYS A 298 -51.14 -21.35 8.54
N SER A 299 -51.20 -22.34 7.67
CA SER A 299 -51.55 -23.72 8.01
C SER A 299 -50.25 -24.47 8.24
#